data_AF-A0A3S1D265-F1
#
_entry.id   AF-A0A3S1D265-F1
#
_cell.length_a   1.000
_cell.length_b   1.000
_cell.length_c   1.000
_cell.angle_alpha   90.00
_cell.angle_beta   90.00
_cell.angle_gamma   90.00
#
_symmetry.space_group_name_H-M   'P 1'
#
loop_
_entity.id
_entity.type
_entity.pdbx_description
1 polymer ?
#
loop_
_entity_poly.entity_id
_entity_poly.type
_entity_poly.pdbx_seq_one_letter_code
_entity_poly.pdbx_strand_id
1 'polypeptide(L)'
;IYTDANGMTLYTYDKDETGKSNCYDKCATNWPPLKAEADAKAEGEWMVVDRTDGTKMWAYEGKPLYTFIKDKKAGDVTGDGVGGVWHIAKAD
;
A
#
# COMPACT_ATOMS: atom_id res chain seq x y z
N ILE A 1 -13.42 -0.14 0.35
CA ILE A 1 -12.22 -0.47 -0.46
C ILE A 1 -11.55 0.85 -0.79
N TYR A 2 -10.26 0.97 -0.51
CA TYR A 2 -9.48 2.14 -0.87
C TYR A 2 -8.82 1.97 -2.24
N THR A 3 -8.62 3.11 -2.90
CA THR A 3 -8.00 3.18 -4.22
C THR A 3 -7.00 4.32 -4.27
N ASP A 4 -6.04 4.25 -5.19
CA ASP A 4 -5.22 5.40 -5.54
C ASP A 4 -6.01 6.45 -6.36
N ALA A 5 -5.34 7.54 -6.76
CA ALA A 5 -5.93 8.62 -7.56
C ALA A 5 -6.42 8.17 -8.96
N ASN A 6 -5.97 7.02 -9.46
CA ASN A 6 -6.39 6.44 -10.74
C ASN A 6 -7.49 5.38 -10.56
N GLY A 7 -7.96 5.13 -9.33
CA GLY A 7 -8.95 4.10 -9.03
C GLY A 7 -8.38 2.69 -8.92
N MET A 8 -7.05 2.53 -8.86
CA MET A 8 -6.41 1.23 -8.66
C MET A 8 -6.59 0.78 -7.21
N THR A 9 -6.98 -0.48 -7.00
CA THR A 9 -7.19 -1.02 -5.64
C THR A 9 -5.89 -1.03 -4.85
N LEU A 10 -6.01 -0.65 -3.58
CA LEU A 10 -4.91 -0.68 -2.62
C LEU A 10 -4.93 -1.94 -1.78
N TYR A 11 -3.75 -2.38 -1.37
CA TYR A 11 -3.51 -3.60 -0.62
C TYR A 11 -2.66 -3.35 0.62
N THR A 12 -2.83 -4.22 1.61
CA THR A 12 -1.98 -4.33 2.80
C THR A 12 -1.24 -5.66 2.79
N TYR A 13 -0.08 -5.69 3.44
CA TYR A 13 0.78 -6.87 3.49
C TYR A 13 0.92 -7.37 4.92
N ASP A 14 0.57 -8.63 5.18
CA ASP A 14 0.57 -9.21 6.54
C ASP A 14 1.95 -9.26 7.19
N LYS A 15 3.02 -9.21 6.39
CA LYS A 15 4.39 -9.22 6.92
C LYS A 15 4.92 -7.82 7.22
N ASP A 16 4.14 -6.77 6.99
CA ASP A 16 4.51 -5.43 7.44
C ASP A 16 4.27 -5.27 8.94
N GLU A 17 4.99 -4.31 9.53
CA GLU A 17 4.78 -3.87 10.90
C GLU A 17 3.95 -2.58 10.88
N THR A 18 3.33 -2.23 12.02
CA THR A 18 2.63 -0.95 12.17
C THR A 18 3.55 0.21 11.82
N GLY A 19 3.19 0.98 10.79
CA GLY A 19 3.95 2.13 10.33
C GLY A 19 5.29 1.79 9.70
N LYS A 20 5.51 0.54 9.26
CA LYS A 20 6.78 0.12 8.66
C LYS A 20 6.60 -0.99 7.62
N SER A 21 7.03 -0.68 6.40
CA SER A 21 7.09 -1.65 5.30
C SER A 21 8.25 -2.61 5.48
N ASN A 22 8.00 -3.90 5.25
CA ASN A 22 8.98 -4.97 5.02
C ASN A 22 9.03 -5.39 3.53
N CYS A 23 8.28 -4.71 2.66
CA CYS A 23 8.24 -4.95 1.23
C CYS A 23 9.24 -4.05 0.48
N TYR A 24 10.37 -4.64 0.08
CA TYR A 24 11.44 -4.00 -0.70
C TYR A 24 11.87 -4.88 -1.88
N ASP A 25 12.75 -4.33 -2.73
CA ASP A 25 13.32 -5.01 -3.89
C ASP A 25 12.26 -5.62 -4.81
N LYS A 26 12.32 -6.94 -5.05
CA LYS A 26 11.36 -7.67 -5.86
C LYS A 26 9.94 -7.60 -5.29
N CYS A 27 9.78 -7.47 -3.97
CA CYS A 27 8.46 -7.25 -3.39
C CYS A 27 7.88 -5.94 -3.89
N ALA A 28 8.61 -4.83 -3.70
CA ALA A 28 8.18 -3.49 -4.14
C ALA A 28 8.06 -3.35 -5.67
N THR A 29 8.74 -4.21 -6.43
CA THR A 29 8.56 -4.27 -7.90
C THR A 29 7.20 -4.87 -8.28
N ASN A 30 6.73 -5.89 -7.56
CA ASN A 30 5.43 -6.53 -7.83
C ASN A 30 4.28 -5.81 -7.12
N TRP A 31 4.58 -5.19 -5.98
CA TRP A 31 3.68 -4.46 -5.12
C TRP A 31 4.22 -3.06 -4.89
N PRO A 32 4.08 -2.16 -5.88
CA PRO A 32 4.60 -0.80 -5.73
C PRO A 32 3.97 -0.10 -4.53
N PRO A 33 4.78 0.51 -3.64
CA PRO A 33 4.25 1.27 -2.52
C PRO A 33 3.44 2.45 -3.02
N LEU A 34 2.32 2.74 -2.36
CA LEU A 34 1.57 3.96 -2.60
C LEU A 34 2.39 5.14 -2.08
N LYS A 35 3.09 5.83 -2.98
CA LYS A 35 3.97 6.95 -2.65
C LYS A 35 3.19 8.08 -1.97
N ALA A 36 3.77 8.63 -0.91
CA ALA A 36 3.33 9.87 -0.32
C ALA A 36 4.23 11.01 -0.85
N GLU A 37 3.60 12.11 -1.27
CA GLU A 37 4.33 13.31 -1.69
C GLU A 37 5.03 13.97 -0.50
N ALA A 38 6.05 14.80 -0.78
CA ALA A 38 6.93 15.33 0.27
C ALA A 38 6.20 16.21 1.31
N ASP A 39 5.12 16.87 0.91
CA ASP A 39 4.27 17.73 1.73
C ASP A 39 3.00 17.01 2.24
N ALA A 40 2.87 15.71 1.99
CA ALA A 40 1.79 14.89 2.51
C ALA A 40 1.74 14.98 4.04
N LYS A 41 0.53 15.15 4.57
CA LYS A 41 0.27 15.20 6.01
C LYS A 41 -0.68 14.09 6.41
N ALA A 42 -0.41 13.46 7.54
CA ALA A 42 -1.31 12.52 8.17
C ALA A 42 -2.66 13.21 8.51
N GLU A 43 -3.75 12.48 8.35
CA GLU A 43 -5.10 12.94 8.66
C GLU A 43 -6.00 11.76 9.06
N GLY A 44 -6.61 11.84 10.25
CA GLY A 44 -7.35 10.71 10.81
C GLY A 44 -6.45 9.47 10.91
N GLU A 45 -6.93 8.35 10.37
CA GLU A 45 -6.19 7.09 10.33
C GLU A 45 -5.15 6.99 9.20
N TRP A 46 -5.08 7.99 8.32
CA TRP A 46 -4.06 8.07 7.27
C TRP A 46 -2.75 8.59 7.84
N MET A 47 -1.67 7.86 7.57
CA MET A 47 -0.33 8.17 8.03
C MET A 47 0.66 8.18 6.88
N VAL A 48 1.72 8.97 7.04
CA VAL A 48 2.89 8.96 6.16
C VAL A 48 4.00 8.19 6.85
N VAL A 49 4.54 7.19 6.17
CA VAL A 49 5.59 6.30 6.66
C VAL A 49 6.88 6.56 5.88
N ASP A 50 7.98 6.76 6.61
CA ASP A 50 9.32 6.78 6.04
C ASP A 50 9.79 5.35 5.72
N ARG A 51 10.29 5.16 4.50
CA ARG A 51 10.88 3.90 4.05
C ARG A 51 12.40 3.95 4.18
N THR A 52 13.02 2.79 4.37
CA THR A 52 14.48 2.69 4.52
C THR A 52 15.25 3.02 3.23
N ASP A 53 14.57 2.99 2.08
CA ASP A 53 15.08 3.42 0.77
C ASP A 53 15.06 4.96 0.59
N GLY A 54 14.64 5.72 1.60
CA GLY A 54 14.59 7.18 1.59
C GLY A 54 13.32 7.76 0.98
N THR A 55 12.38 6.92 0.52
CA THR A 55 11.07 7.38 0.03
C THR A 55 10.02 7.41 1.13
N LYS A 56 8.87 8.05 0.87
CA LYS A 56 7.72 8.07 1.77
C LYS A 56 6.54 7.34 1.13
N MET A 57 5.73 6.68 1.94
CA MET A 57 4.51 6.00 1.49
C MET A 57 3.33 6.27 2.42
N TRP A 58 2.14 6.10 1.88
CA TRP A 58 0.91 6.14 2.66
C TRP A 58 0.67 4.83 3.40
N ALA A 59 0.13 4.96 4.60
CA ALA A 59 -0.42 3.88 5.40
C ALA A 59 -1.82 4.28 5.88
N TYR A 60 -2.68 3.29 6.11
CA TYR A 60 -4.00 3.48 6.71
C TYR A 60 -4.13 2.53 7.92
N GLU A 61 -4.53 3.06 9.08
CA GLU A 61 -4.60 2.30 10.35
C GLU A 61 -3.28 1.56 10.65
N GLY A 62 -2.16 2.19 10.31
CA GLY A 62 -0.82 1.65 10.53
C GLY A 62 -0.36 0.64 9.48
N LYS A 63 -1.19 0.26 8.52
CA LYS A 63 -0.84 -0.70 7.47
C LYS A 63 -0.31 0.04 6.23
N PRO A 64 0.95 -0.17 5.82
CA PRO A 64 1.47 0.41 4.58
C PRO A 64 0.65 -0.06 3.36
N LEU A 65 0.44 0.85 2.42
CA LEU A 65 -0.44 0.63 1.27
C LEU A 65 0.34 0.42 -0.02
N TYR A 66 -0.15 -0.50 -0.85
CA TYR A 66 0.48 -0.88 -2.11
C TYR A 66 -0.55 -1.00 -3.23
N THR A 67 -0.10 -0.80 -4.46
CA THR A 67 -0.81 -1.27 -5.67
C THR A 67 -0.26 -2.63 -6.10
N PHE A 68 -0.91 -3.32 -7.03
CA PHE A 68 -0.43 -4.58 -7.58
C PHE A 68 -0.17 -4.51 -9.07
N ILE A 69 1.02 -4.90 -9.52
CA ILE A 69 1.43 -4.75 -10.94
C ILE A 69 0.57 -5.56 -11.92
N LYS A 70 -0.16 -6.58 -11.45
CA LYS A 70 -1.06 -7.38 -12.30
C LYS A 70 -2.44 -6.76 -12.47
N ASP A 71 -2.84 -5.82 -11.62
CA ASP A 71 -4.05 -5.04 -11.86
C ASP A 71 -3.81 -4.08 -13.03
N LYS A 72 -4.73 -4.07 -14.00
CA LYS A 72 -4.56 -3.33 -15.27
C LYS A 72 -5.53 -2.19 -15.44
N LYS A 73 -6.58 -2.13 -14.63
CA LYS A 73 -7.57 -1.07 -14.64
C LYS A 73 -8.18 -0.87 -13.26
N ALA A 74 -8.83 0.28 -13.09
CA ALA A 74 -9.57 0.59 -11.88
C ALA A 74 -10.59 -0.50 -11.54
N GLY A 75 -10.66 -0.86 -10.26
CA GLY A 75 -11.54 -1.91 -9.75
C GLY A 75 -11.06 -3.35 -9.97
N ASP A 76 -9.92 -3.59 -10.63
CA ASP A 76 -9.28 -4.90 -10.58
C ASP A 76 -8.83 -5.18 -9.14
N VAL A 77 -9.07 -6.42 -8.68
CA VAL A 77 -8.74 -6.85 -7.31
C VAL A 77 -7.85 -8.10 -7.29
N THR A 78 -7.03 -8.30 -8.33
CA THR A 78 -6.33 -9.58 -8.56
C THR A 78 -5.21 -9.87 -7.57
N GLY A 79 -4.83 -8.89 -6.75
CA GLY A 79 -3.88 -9.04 -5.65
C GLY A 79 -4.45 -9.69 -4.39
N ASP A 80 -5.77 -9.74 -4.22
CA ASP A 80 -6.36 -10.25 -3.00
C ASP A 80 -6.06 -11.75 -2.80
N GLY A 81 -5.63 -12.11 -1.60
CA GLY A 81 -5.27 -13.49 -1.25
C GLY A 81 -3.98 -14.00 -1.90
N VAL A 82 -3.24 -13.19 -2.65
CA VAL A 82 -1.96 -13.63 -3.24
C VAL A 82 -1.02 -14.09 -2.13
N GLY A 83 -0.56 -15.33 -2.21
CA GLY A 83 0.31 -15.93 -1.18
C GLY A 83 -0.32 -16.02 0.22
N GLY A 84 -1.63 -15.78 0.36
CA GLY A 84 -2.35 -15.75 1.63
C GLY A 84 -1.94 -14.61 2.58
N VAL A 85 -1.23 -13.59 2.09
CA VAL A 85 -0.62 -12.53 2.91
C VAL A 85 -0.90 -11.11 2.38
N TRP A 86 -1.66 -11.00 1.30
CA TRP A 86 -2.03 -9.74 0.67
C TRP A 86 -3.55 -9.59 0.71
N HIS A 87 -4.02 -8.45 1.21
CA HIS A 87 -5.45 -8.20 1.41
C HIS A 87 -5.85 -6.83 0.92
N ILE A 88 -7.04 -6.72 0.33
CA ILE A 88 -7.60 -5.42 -0.08
C ILE A 88 -7.68 -4.48 1.13
N ALA A 89 -7.12 -3.28 0.97
CA ALA A 89 -7.27 -2.20 1.93
C ALA A 89 -8.70 -1.64 1.87
N LYS A 90 -9.37 -1.55 3.02
CA LYS A 90 -10.71 -1.00 3.18
C LYS A 90 -10.86 -0.50 4.62
N ALA A 91 -11.72 0.49 4.83
CA ALA A 91 -12.26 0.75 6.17
C ALA A 91 -13.01 -0.51 6.63
N ASP A 92 -12.90 -0.81 7.92
CA ASP A 92 -13.80 -1.75 8.59
C ASP A 92 -15.25 -1.26 8.58
#